data_AF-A0A8D8G9N3-F1
#
_entry.id   AF-A0A8D8G9N3-F1
#
_cell.length_a   1.000
_cell.length_b   1.000
_cell.length_c   1.000
_cell.angle_alpha   90.00
_cell.angle_beta   90.00
_cell.angle_gamma   90.00
#
_symmetry.space_group_name_H-M   'P 1'
#
loop_
_entity.id
_entity.type
_entity.pdbx_description
1 polymer ?
#
loop_
_entity_poly.entity_id
_entity_poly.type
_entity_poly.pdbx_seq_one_letter_code
_entity_poly.pdbx_strand_id
1 'polypeptide(L)'
;MDVLKPKPVPPYSADETVLWFEFLLKPALLTKHLSKAAPDPSPTELITQFLSIAPENQNQNELNSPEADSMNKNEGLKYSKKQLALKILALKVAAYLRWDLGVLEKNLPLQRQVQLLSDLCSVTAGKAVNLPLSLVHECPIIGPDGSQHSLNFALTLYHRWVLRAQVIRGSVARSNKPFVHVAGVADTTPYSMRDDSFINSLEPFTNISIDFLNQVINDVEPFRILTFDSFVALDAHTDGVQQRFDLAIPISKAEIKAQIYYDLCLYYLYVQKYELAKQNIVLSKQNFDQIRQEYSVKPSKVFLYCSVDEEQLLGYMMACGVTGEPEGLLQRLNESVIN
;
A
#
# COMPACT_ATOMS: atom_id res chain seq x y z
N MET A 1 26.57 43.65 -26.11
CA MET A 1 26.83 42.21 -25.94
C MET A 1 25.50 41.54 -25.69
N ASP A 2 25.20 40.53 -26.49
CA ASP A 2 23.89 39.95 -26.73
C ASP A 2 23.45 39.01 -25.60
N VAL A 3 22.27 39.23 -25.00
CA VAL A 3 21.72 38.47 -23.84
C VAL A 3 20.76 37.35 -24.31
N LEU A 4 20.71 37.06 -25.62
CA LEU A 4 19.72 36.15 -26.21
C LEU A 4 20.33 34.89 -26.87
N LYS A 5 21.40 34.32 -26.30
CA LYS A 5 21.81 32.96 -26.68
C LYS A 5 21.35 31.96 -25.62
N PRO A 6 20.45 31.02 -25.93
CA PRO A 6 20.21 29.89 -25.06
C PRO A 6 21.53 29.12 -24.91
N LYS A 7 21.95 28.89 -23.66
CA LYS A 7 23.10 28.01 -23.39
C LYS A 7 22.77 26.63 -24.00
N PRO A 8 23.63 26.04 -24.83
CA PRO A 8 23.44 24.68 -25.29
C PRO A 8 23.44 23.76 -24.07
N VAL A 9 22.37 22.99 -23.93
CA VAL A 9 22.26 21.91 -22.95
C VAL A 9 23.42 20.94 -23.19
N PRO A 10 24.20 20.54 -22.17
CA PRO A 10 25.29 19.60 -22.35
C PRO A 10 24.76 18.30 -22.99
N PRO A 11 25.44 17.73 -24.00
CA PRO A 11 24.98 16.52 -24.70
C PRO A 11 24.93 15.26 -23.83
N TYR A 12 25.39 15.32 -22.57
CA TYR A 12 25.37 14.19 -21.65
C TYR A 12 24.01 13.91 -20.98
N SER A 13 22.99 14.78 -21.13
CA SER A 13 21.68 14.59 -20.47
C SER A 13 20.58 14.02 -21.38
N ALA A 14 20.78 14.02 -22.70
CA ALA A 14 19.74 13.56 -23.64
C ALA A 14 19.68 12.02 -23.76
N ASP A 15 20.82 11.33 -23.63
CA ASP A 15 20.89 9.85 -23.74
C ASP A 15 20.45 9.10 -22.47
N GLU A 16 20.26 9.80 -21.34
CA GLU A 16 19.85 9.19 -20.07
C GLU A 16 18.38 9.43 -19.69
N THR A 17 17.71 10.39 -20.34
CA THR A 17 16.32 10.72 -19.99
C THR A 17 15.35 9.72 -20.65
N VAL A 18 14.98 8.69 -19.92
CA VAL A 18 13.98 7.71 -20.38
C VAL A 18 12.58 8.34 -20.33
N LEU A 19 11.92 8.48 -21.47
CA LEU A 19 10.55 8.99 -21.54
C LEU A 19 9.53 7.91 -21.12
N TRP A 20 8.42 8.32 -20.49
CA TRP A 20 7.42 7.40 -19.93
C TRP A 20 6.88 6.37 -20.95
N PHE A 21 6.72 6.77 -22.22
CA PHE A 21 6.17 5.90 -23.25
C PHE A 21 7.17 4.83 -23.70
N GLU A 22 8.46 5.02 -23.48
CA GLU A 22 9.46 4.00 -23.82
C GLU A 22 9.28 2.72 -23.00
N PHE A 23 8.75 2.83 -21.78
CA PHE A 23 8.40 1.67 -20.96
C PHE A 23 7.26 0.84 -21.55
N LEU A 24 6.41 1.43 -22.41
CA LEU A 24 5.38 0.70 -23.16
C LEU A 24 5.93 0.06 -24.44
N LEU A 25 6.97 0.66 -25.03
CA LEU A 25 7.57 0.18 -26.28
C LEU A 25 8.61 -0.93 -26.04
N LYS A 26 9.28 -0.90 -24.89
CA LYS A 26 10.40 -1.80 -24.55
C LYS A 26 10.08 -2.52 -23.23
N PRO A 27 9.47 -3.73 -23.26
CA PRO A 27 9.03 -4.43 -22.04
C PRO A 27 10.12 -4.65 -20.99
N ALA A 28 11.36 -4.89 -21.41
CA ALA A 28 12.50 -5.10 -20.51
C ALA A 28 13.08 -3.79 -19.91
N LEU A 29 12.69 -2.63 -20.44
CA LEU A 29 13.25 -1.34 -20.01
C LEU A 29 12.89 -1.03 -18.56
N LEU A 30 11.66 -1.36 -18.14
CA LEU A 30 11.22 -1.11 -16.76
C LEU A 30 12.09 -1.87 -15.76
N THR A 31 12.28 -3.17 -15.99
CA THR A 31 13.12 -4.02 -15.12
C THR A 31 14.56 -3.53 -15.10
N LYS A 32 15.13 -3.19 -16.26
CA LYS A 32 16.50 -2.65 -16.36
C LYS A 32 16.64 -1.33 -15.60
N HIS A 33 15.65 -0.45 -15.69
CA HIS A 33 15.64 0.84 -15.01
C HIS A 33 15.58 0.66 -13.49
N LEU A 34 14.61 -0.12 -13.01
CA LEU A 34 14.39 -0.34 -11.58
C LEU A 34 15.58 -1.04 -10.89
N SER A 35 16.37 -1.82 -11.64
CA SER A 35 17.56 -2.52 -11.13
C SER A 35 18.79 -1.62 -10.95
N LYS A 36 18.74 -0.34 -11.38
CA LYS A 36 19.82 0.62 -11.14
C LYS A 36 19.94 0.92 -9.63
N ALA A 37 21.15 1.24 -9.17
CA ALA A 37 21.39 1.58 -7.76
C ALA A 37 20.65 2.86 -7.31
N ALA A 38 20.54 3.84 -8.20
CA ALA A 38 19.80 5.09 -8.01
C ALA A 38 19.03 5.40 -9.30
N PRO A 39 17.87 4.78 -9.54
CA PRO A 39 17.08 5.03 -10.74
C PRO A 39 16.52 6.45 -10.71
N ASP A 40 16.68 7.18 -11.81
CA ASP A 40 16.10 8.51 -12.03
C ASP A 40 15.25 8.50 -13.32
N PRO A 41 13.92 8.63 -13.24
CA PRO A 41 13.12 8.85 -12.03
C PRO A 41 13.10 7.64 -11.09
N SER A 42 12.93 7.91 -9.80
CA SER A 42 12.77 6.88 -8.76
C SER A 42 11.49 6.06 -8.99
N PRO A 43 11.35 4.87 -8.35
CA PRO A 43 10.17 4.04 -8.55
C PRO A 43 8.85 4.75 -8.19
N THR A 44 8.83 5.55 -7.13
CA THR A 44 7.63 6.27 -6.68
C THR A 44 7.31 7.47 -7.58
N GLU A 45 8.33 8.09 -8.17
CA GLU A 45 8.16 9.11 -9.22
C GLU A 45 7.60 8.49 -10.51
N LEU A 46 8.06 7.29 -10.90
CA LEU A 46 7.48 6.55 -12.03
C LEU A 46 5.99 6.23 -11.81
N ILE A 47 5.61 5.74 -10.62
CA ILE A 47 4.20 5.53 -10.27
C ILE A 47 3.42 6.84 -10.47
N THR A 48 3.94 7.95 -9.95
CA THR A 48 3.30 9.26 -10.06
C THR A 48 3.16 9.71 -11.52
N GLN A 49 4.21 9.54 -12.33
CA GLN A 49 4.19 9.90 -13.76
C GLN A 49 3.16 9.06 -14.52
N PHE A 50 3.18 7.73 -14.37
CA PHE A 50 2.24 6.85 -15.07
C PHE A 50 0.79 7.16 -14.71
N LEU A 51 0.49 7.38 -13.43
CA LEU A 51 -0.86 7.72 -12.97
C LEU A 51 -1.28 9.16 -13.33
N SER A 52 -0.33 10.08 -13.55
CA SER A 52 -0.65 11.46 -13.98
C SER A 52 -0.98 11.55 -15.46
N ILE A 53 -0.39 10.66 -16.27
CA ILE A 53 -0.58 10.63 -17.73
C ILE A 53 -1.76 9.72 -18.11
N ALA A 54 -2.11 8.78 -17.22
CA ALA A 54 -3.27 7.94 -17.38
C ALA A 54 -4.52 8.82 -17.50
N PRO A 55 -5.34 8.66 -18.57
CA PRO A 55 -6.60 9.36 -18.67
C PRO A 55 -7.45 9.12 -17.42
N GLU A 56 -8.02 10.18 -16.86
CA GLU A 56 -9.01 10.05 -15.79
C GLU A 56 -10.25 9.31 -16.32
N ASN A 57 -10.93 8.59 -15.44
CA ASN A 57 -12.15 7.87 -15.80
C ASN A 57 -13.22 8.87 -16.23
N GLN A 58 -13.44 9.06 -17.53
CA GLN A 58 -14.55 9.88 -18.05
C GLN A 58 -15.93 9.38 -17.61
N ASN A 59 -16.03 8.14 -17.09
CA ASN A 59 -17.27 7.50 -16.70
C ASN A 59 -17.68 7.71 -15.23
N GLN A 60 -16.93 8.45 -14.41
CA GLN A 60 -17.34 8.71 -13.02
C GLN A 60 -18.71 9.39 -12.90
N ASN A 61 -19.16 10.11 -13.94
CA ASN A 61 -20.47 10.79 -13.93
C ASN A 61 -21.65 9.90 -14.37
N GLU A 62 -21.44 8.82 -15.14
CA GLU A 62 -22.52 7.93 -15.60
C GLU A 62 -22.82 6.78 -14.63
N LEU A 63 -21.85 6.42 -13.78
CA LEU A 63 -21.97 5.33 -12.80
C LEU A 63 -22.71 5.72 -11.51
N ASN A 64 -23.07 6.99 -11.33
CA ASN A 64 -23.88 7.49 -10.20
C ASN A 64 -25.38 7.58 -10.52
N SER A 65 -25.83 7.07 -11.67
CA SER A 65 -27.27 6.99 -11.98
C SER A 65 -27.90 5.82 -11.23
N PRO A 66 -29.04 6.01 -10.53
CA PRO A 66 -29.75 4.95 -9.80
C PRO A 66 -30.31 3.83 -10.71
N GLU A 67 -30.12 3.91 -12.03
CA GLU A 67 -30.49 2.88 -13.01
C GLU A 67 -29.37 1.85 -13.30
N ALA A 68 -28.15 2.05 -12.77
CA ALA A 68 -27.00 1.19 -13.02
C ALA A 68 -27.12 -0.24 -12.43
N ASP A 69 -28.08 -0.47 -11.51
CA ASP A 69 -28.31 -1.78 -10.87
C ASP A 69 -28.91 -2.85 -11.79
N SER A 70 -29.23 -2.51 -13.05
CA SER A 70 -29.81 -3.43 -14.03
C SER A 70 -28.90 -3.75 -15.23
N MET A 71 -27.64 -3.31 -15.24
CA MET A 71 -26.70 -3.62 -16.31
C MET A 71 -25.72 -4.75 -15.94
N ASN A 72 -26.01 -5.93 -16.48
CA ASN A 72 -25.10 -7.03 -16.81
C ASN A 72 -23.96 -7.33 -15.81
N LYS A 73 -24.15 -8.38 -15.00
CA LYS A 73 -23.11 -9.06 -14.19
C LYS A 73 -21.89 -9.60 -15.00
N ASN A 74 -21.88 -9.41 -16.32
CA ASN A 74 -20.84 -9.86 -17.25
C ASN A 74 -19.98 -8.72 -17.85
N GLU A 75 -20.19 -7.46 -17.47
CA GLU A 75 -19.33 -6.38 -17.98
C GLU A 75 -17.96 -6.39 -17.29
N GLY A 76 -16.92 -6.71 -18.06
CA GLY A 76 -15.52 -6.63 -17.62
C GLY A 76 -15.01 -5.21 -17.45
N LEU A 77 -13.72 -5.08 -17.15
CA LEU A 77 -13.06 -3.80 -16.88
C LEU A 77 -13.06 -2.86 -18.11
N LYS A 78 -13.79 -1.74 -18.02
CA LYS A 78 -13.91 -0.73 -19.09
C LYS A 78 -12.82 0.36 -19.00
N TYR A 79 -11.57 0.02 -19.28
CA TYR A 79 -10.49 1.00 -19.47
C TYR A 79 -10.07 1.11 -20.93
N SER A 80 -9.67 2.30 -21.37
CA SER A 80 -8.99 2.43 -22.66
C SER A 80 -7.63 1.71 -22.61
N LYS A 81 -7.14 1.20 -23.76
CA LYS A 81 -5.85 0.49 -23.84
C LYS A 81 -4.70 1.29 -23.23
N LYS A 82 -4.63 2.60 -23.54
CA LYS A 82 -3.62 3.52 -22.96
C LYS A 82 -3.75 3.61 -21.44
N GLN A 83 -4.97 3.78 -20.93
CA GLN A 83 -5.21 3.93 -19.50
C GLN A 83 -4.82 2.66 -18.75
N LEU A 84 -5.26 1.51 -19.24
CA LEU A 84 -4.92 0.21 -18.66
C LEU A 84 -3.40 -0.03 -18.68
N ALA A 85 -2.73 0.24 -19.80
CA ALA A 85 -1.29 0.02 -19.92
C ALA A 85 -0.49 0.83 -18.88
N LEU A 86 -0.85 2.10 -18.68
CA LEU A 86 -0.20 2.97 -17.69
C LEU A 86 -0.48 2.54 -16.25
N LYS A 87 -1.73 2.15 -15.95
CA LYS A 87 -2.09 1.60 -14.63
C LYS A 87 -1.33 0.32 -14.33
N ILE A 88 -1.23 -0.60 -15.30
CA ILE A 88 -0.45 -1.83 -15.17
C ILE A 88 1.04 -1.54 -14.94
N LEU A 89 1.63 -0.57 -15.63
CA LEU A 89 3.02 -0.16 -15.35
C LEU A 89 3.18 0.36 -13.91
N ALA A 90 2.25 1.19 -13.42
CA ALA A 90 2.28 1.65 -12.03
C ALA A 90 2.18 0.49 -11.03
N LEU A 91 1.29 -0.49 -11.27
CA LEU A 91 1.15 -1.69 -10.44
C LEU A 91 2.40 -2.58 -10.50
N LYS A 92 3.06 -2.71 -11.65
CA LYS A 92 4.36 -3.41 -11.75
C LYS A 92 5.42 -2.75 -10.90
N VAL A 93 5.52 -1.41 -10.92
CA VAL A 93 6.48 -0.69 -10.09
C VAL A 93 6.16 -0.85 -8.60
N ALA A 94 4.88 -0.79 -8.21
CA ALA A 94 4.47 -1.03 -6.83
C ALA A 94 4.79 -2.47 -6.37
N ALA A 95 4.63 -3.45 -7.25
CA ALA A 95 5.03 -4.83 -6.99
C ALA A 95 6.56 -5.01 -6.88
N TYR A 96 7.35 -4.23 -7.64
CA TYR A 96 8.80 -4.17 -7.48
C TYR A 96 9.22 -3.63 -6.10
N LEU A 97 8.49 -2.62 -5.61
CA LEU A 97 8.60 -2.10 -4.25
C LEU A 97 7.97 -3.03 -3.19
N ARG A 98 7.57 -4.25 -3.58
CA ARG A 98 6.98 -5.28 -2.73
C ARG A 98 5.74 -4.82 -1.97
N TRP A 99 5.01 -3.85 -2.52
CA TRP A 99 3.83 -3.28 -1.89
C TRP A 99 4.07 -2.73 -0.47
N ASP A 100 5.29 -2.27 -0.20
CA ASP A 100 5.61 -1.68 1.11
C ASP A 100 4.84 -0.38 1.31
N LEU A 101 3.78 -0.47 2.13
CA LEU A 101 2.93 0.68 2.44
C LEU A 101 3.72 1.81 3.09
N GLY A 102 4.77 1.55 3.87
CA GLY A 102 5.61 2.60 4.46
C GLY A 102 6.37 3.39 3.40
N VAL A 103 6.85 2.73 2.34
CA VAL A 103 7.47 3.39 1.18
C VAL A 103 6.44 4.17 0.38
N LEU A 104 5.27 3.60 0.11
CA LEU A 104 4.22 4.25 -0.68
C LEU A 104 3.63 5.47 0.05
N GLU A 105 3.36 5.35 1.35
CA GLU A 105 2.78 6.41 2.18
C GLU A 105 3.71 7.63 2.30
N LYS A 106 5.02 7.37 2.44
CA LYS A 106 6.03 8.43 2.59
C LYS A 106 6.32 9.18 1.29
N ASN A 107 6.25 8.50 0.14
CA ASN A 107 6.79 9.00 -1.12
C ASN A 107 5.72 9.28 -2.19
N LEU A 108 4.46 8.89 -1.98
CA LEU A 108 3.35 9.21 -2.88
C LEU A 108 2.37 10.19 -2.21
N PRO A 109 1.85 11.19 -2.94
CA PRO A 109 0.71 11.99 -2.48
C PRO A 109 -0.51 11.12 -2.16
N LEU A 110 -1.33 11.53 -1.19
CA LEU A 110 -2.50 10.75 -0.74
C LEU A 110 -3.41 10.32 -1.91
N GLN A 111 -3.72 11.25 -2.83
CA GLN A 111 -4.54 10.96 -4.00
C GLN A 111 -3.94 9.85 -4.88
N ARG A 112 -2.61 9.77 -5.00
CA ARG A 112 -1.92 8.73 -5.77
C ARG A 112 -1.92 7.39 -5.04
N GLN A 113 -1.87 7.39 -3.71
CA GLN A 113 -2.05 6.17 -2.91
C GLN A 113 -3.45 5.58 -3.14
N VAL A 114 -4.50 6.41 -3.03
CA VAL A 114 -5.90 5.99 -3.25
C VAL A 114 -6.10 5.50 -4.69
N GLN A 115 -5.59 6.23 -5.68
CA GLN A 115 -5.70 5.84 -7.09
C GLN A 115 -5.01 4.49 -7.35
N LEU A 116 -3.80 4.29 -6.83
CA LEU A 116 -3.05 3.04 -7.01
C LEU A 116 -3.78 1.84 -6.39
N LEU A 117 -4.31 1.99 -5.17
CA LEU A 117 -5.07 0.93 -4.50
C LEU A 117 -6.40 0.63 -5.22
N SER A 118 -7.08 1.66 -5.73
CA SER A 118 -8.30 1.53 -6.52
C SER A 118 -8.04 0.79 -7.83
N ASP A 119 -6.95 1.13 -8.52
CA ASP A 119 -6.53 0.46 -9.75
C ASP A 119 -6.13 -0.99 -9.49
N LEU A 120 -5.43 -1.27 -8.38
CA LEU A 120 -5.11 -2.63 -7.97
C LEU A 120 -6.38 -3.46 -7.74
N CYS A 121 -7.35 -2.94 -7.00
CA CYS A 121 -8.62 -3.62 -6.77
C CYS A 121 -9.39 -3.84 -8.07
N SER A 122 -9.42 -2.85 -8.97
CA SER A 122 -10.15 -2.95 -10.24
C SER A 122 -9.52 -3.98 -11.19
N VAL A 123 -8.19 -3.96 -11.31
CA VAL A 123 -7.45 -4.92 -12.16
C VAL A 123 -7.58 -6.34 -11.62
N THR A 124 -7.48 -6.54 -10.31
CA THR A 124 -7.61 -7.86 -9.70
C THR A 124 -9.04 -8.39 -9.66
N ALA A 125 -10.04 -7.52 -9.58
CA ALA A 125 -11.45 -7.88 -9.72
C ALA A 125 -11.85 -8.14 -11.17
N GLY A 126 -11.07 -7.70 -12.17
CA GLY A 126 -11.47 -7.76 -13.58
C GLY A 126 -12.65 -6.85 -13.93
N LYS A 127 -12.96 -5.87 -13.07
CA LYS A 127 -14.04 -4.89 -13.25
C LYS A 127 -13.75 -3.61 -12.47
N ALA A 128 -14.43 -2.51 -12.77
CA ALA A 128 -14.23 -1.27 -12.04
C ALA A 128 -14.63 -1.42 -10.56
N VAL A 129 -13.74 -1.04 -9.65
CA VAL A 129 -13.96 -0.98 -8.21
C VAL A 129 -13.78 0.45 -7.76
N ASN A 130 -14.79 1.01 -7.09
CA ASN A 130 -14.72 2.35 -6.51
C ASN A 130 -14.40 2.24 -5.02
N LEU A 131 -13.37 2.94 -4.57
CA LEU A 131 -13.04 3.11 -3.16
C LEU A 131 -13.68 4.43 -2.65
N PRO A 132 -14.12 4.50 -1.37
CA PRO A 132 -14.01 3.47 -0.35
C PRO A 132 -15.04 2.33 -0.54
N LEU A 133 -14.56 1.09 -0.50
CA LEU A 133 -15.36 -0.13 -0.76
C LEU A 133 -16.48 -0.37 0.24
N SER A 134 -16.42 0.30 1.38
CA SER A 134 -17.34 0.22 2.50
C SER A 134 -18.72 0.82 2.26
N LEU A 135 -18.96 1.42 1.09
CA LEU A 135 -20.31 1.72 0.62
C LEU A 135 -21.01 0.49 0.01
N VAL A 136 -20.26 -0.57 -0.27
CA VAL A 136 -20.76 -1.82 -0.83
C VAL A 136 -20.71 -2.86 0.28
N HIS A 137 -21.87 -3.33 0.74
CA HIS A 137 -21.97 -4.37 1.77
C HIS A 137 -21.46 -5.75 1.30
N GLU A 138 -21.00 -5.85 0.05
CA GLU A 138 -20.60 -7.08 -0.61
C GLU A 138 -19.19 -6.96 -1.20
N CYS A 139 -18.44 -8.06 -1.13
CA CYS A 139 -17.17 -8.20 -1.82
C CYS A 139 -17.38 -7.94 -3.33
N PRO A 140 -16.49 -7.19 -4.01
CA PRO A 140 -16.67 -6.94 -5.44
C PRO A 140 -16.84 -8.25 -6.21
N ILE A 141 -18.00 -8.43 -6.87
CA ILE A 141 -18.24 -9.54 -7.81
C ILE A 141 -17.05 -9.64 -8.78
N ILE A 142 -16.45 -10.80 -8.91
CA ILE A 142 -15.30 -11.00 -9.80
C ILE A 142 -15.78 -11.02 -11.25
N GLY A 143 -15.19 -10.14 -12.06
CA GLY A 143 -15.38 -10.11 -13.50
C GLY A 143 -14.61 -11.23 -14.21
N PRO A 144 -14.78 -11.37 -15.54
CA PRO A 144 -14.27 -12.51 -16.30
C PRO A 144 -12.74 -12.68 -16.26
N ASP A 145 -12.00 -11.58 -16.15
CA ASP A 145 -10.53 -11.57 -16.09
C ASP A 145 -9.97 -11.38 -14.67
N GLY A 146 -10.84 -11.41 -13.65
CA GLY A 146 -10.45 -11.23 -12.26
C GLY A 146 -9.98 -12.53 -11.58
N SER A 147 -9.37 -12.39 -10.40
CA SER A 147 -8.97 -13.52 -9.56
C SER A 147 -9.30 -13.26 -8.10
N GLN A 148 -9.95 -14.23 -7.45
CA GLN A 148 -10.35 -14.13 -6.04
C GLN A 148 -9.17 -13.98 -5.10
N HIS A 149 -8.10 -14.76 -5.29
CA HIS A 149 -6.93 -14.68 -4.41
C HIS A 149 -6.17 -13.36 -4.63
N SER A 150 -6.12 -12.86 -5.87
CA SER A 150 -5.48 -11.59 -6.20
C SER A 150 -6.29 -10.40 -5.67
N LEU A 151 -7.61 -10.48 -5.74
CA LEU A 151 -8.50 -9.48 -5.16
C LEU A 151 -8.38 -9.50 -3.63
N ASN A 152 -8.31 -10.68 -3.00
CA ASN A 152 -8.09 -10.77 -1.55
C ASN A 152 -6.78 -10.07 -1.12
N PHE A 153 -5.71 -10.25 -1.88
CA PHE A 153 -4.45 -9.52 -1.68
C PHE A 153 -4.63 -7.99 -1.79
N ALA A 154 -5.31 -7.52 -2.84
CA ALA A 154 -5.57 -6.10 -3.07
C ALA A 154 -6.40 -5.47 -1.94
N LEU A 155 -7.47 -6.15 -1.53
CA LEU A 155 -8.34 -5.73 -0.43
C LEU A 155 -7.60 -5.71 0.89
N THR A 156 -6.73 -6.69 1.15
CA THR A 156 -5.89 -6.71 2.36
C THR A 156 -4.98 -5.49 2.42
N LEU A 157 -4.32 -5.11 1.31
CA LEU A 157 -3.52 -3.89 1.25
C LEU A 157 -4.37 -2.63 1.50
N TYR A 158 -5.56 -2.54 0.89
CA TYR A 158 -6.46 -1.41 1.08
C TYR A 158 -6.91 -1.28 2.55
N HIS A 159 -7.38 -2.36 3.17
CA HIS A 159 -7.86 -2.32 4.56
C HIS A 159 -6.73 -2.02 5.56
N ARG A 160 -5.51 -2.51 5.31
CA ARG A 160 -4.33 -2.11 6.07
C ARG A 160 -4.05 -0.61 5.93
N TRP A 161 -4.07 -0.11 4.69
CA TRP A 161 -3.86 1.31 4.40
C TRP A 161 -4.91 2.21 5.07
N VAL A 162 -6.19 1.81 5.10
CA VAL A 162 -7.25 2.57 5.81
C VAL A 162 -6.89 2.78 7.28
N LEU A 163 -6.46 1.73 7.98
CA LEU A 163 -6.07 1.84 9.39
C LEU A 163 -4.81 2.69 9.57
N ARG A 164 -3.80 2.50 8.71
CA ARG A 164 -2.54 3.25 8.76
C ARG A 164 -2.73 4.73 8.47
N ALA A 165 -3.59 5.09 7.52
CA ALA A 165 -3.93 6.47 7.20
C ALA A 165 -4.49 7.23 8.42
N GLN A 166 -5.35 6.58 9.24
CA GLN A 166 -5.86 7.16 10.48
C GLN A 166 -4.73 7.41 11.51
N VAL A 167 -3.82 6.44 11.66
CA VAL A 167 -2.69 6.53 12.59
C VAL A 167 -1.72 7.65 12.18
N ILE A 168 -1.37 7.72 10.90
CA ILE A 168 -0.43 8.74 10.38
C ILE A 168 -1.04 10.13 10.56
N ARG A 169 -2.31 10.30 10.17
CA ARG A 169 -3.05 11.55 10.41
C ARG A 169 -2.99 11.97 11.88
N GLY A 170 -3.31 11.05 12.79
CA GLY A 170 -3.28 11.30 14.23
C GLY A 170 -1.89 11.63 14.79
N SER A 171 -0.83 11.21 14.11
CA SER A 171 0.56 11.51 14.48
C SER A 171 0.97 12.91 14.04
N VAL A 172 0.60 13.31 12.81
CA VAL A 172 0.85 14.65 12.27
C VAL A 172 0.10 15.72 13.08
N ALA A 173 -1.18 15.47 13.40
CA ALA A 173 -1.98 16.40 14.22
C ALA A 173 -1.39 16.64 15.62
N ARG A 174 -0.71 15.65 16.21
CA ARG A 174 -0.05 15.77 17.52
C ARG A 174 1.29 16.50 17.47
N SER A 175 1.97 16.49 16.31
CA SER A 175 3.23 17.20 16.08
C SER A 175 3.03 18.70 15.85
N ASN A 176 1.91 19.11 15.25
CA ASN A 176 1.59 20.51 14.94
C ASN A 176 1.03 21.29 16.15
N LYS A 177 1.74 21.29 17.27
CA LYS A 177 1.50 22.35 18.28
C LYS A 177 1.96 23.68 17.67
N PRO A 178 1.18 24.77 17.79
CA PRO A 178 1.50 26.03 17.15
C PRO A 178 2.70 26.68 17.84
N PHE A 179 3.90 26.37 17.38
CA PHE A 179 5.03 27.27 17.58
C PHE A 179 4.94 28.35 16.50
N VAL A 180 4.60 29.55 16.96
CA VAL A 180 4.69 30.88 16.32
C VAL A 180 5.02 30.84 14.82
N HIS A 181 4.02 31.09 13.97
CA HIS A 181 4.19 31.32 12.53
C HIS A 181 5.28 32.36 12.28
N VAL A 182 6.43 31.92 11.76
CA VAL A 182 7.37 32.80 11.07
C VAL A 182 6.90 32.88 9.61
N ALA A 183 6.37 34.04 9.22
CA ALA A 183 5.93 34.29 7.85
C ALA A 183 7.12 34.13 6.88
N GLY A 184 7.00 33.21 5.91
CA GLY A 184 7.94 33.10 4.79
C GLY A 184 8.47 31.70 4.47
N VAL A 185 8.17 30.67 5.27
CA VAL A 185 8.54 29.28 4.94
C VAL A 185 7.30 28.56 4.42
N ALA A 186 7.33 28.08 3.18
CA ALA A 186 6.29 27.21 2.66
C ALA A 186 6.23 25.94 3.52
N ASP A 187 5.08 25.67 4.13
CA ASP A 187 4.85 24.47 4.94
C ASP A 187 5.10 23.23 4.07
N THR A 188 6.18 22.50 4.40
CA THR A 188 6.52 21.20 3.80
C THR A 188 5.72 20.08 4.46
N THR A 189 4.51 20.36 4.95
CA THR A 189 3.64 19.38 5.59
C THR A 189 3.17 18.36 4.55
N PRO A 190 3.43 17.05 4.74
CA PRO A 190 3.06 16.02 3.77
C PRO A 190 1.54 15.82 3.61
N TYR A 191 0.72 16.48 4.44
CA TYR A 191 -0.73 16.39 4.44
C TYR A 191 -1.37 17.77 4.34
N SER A 192 -2.28 17.94 3.38
CA SER A 192 -3.12 19.14 3.23
C SER A 192 -4.40 19.02 4.06
N MET A 193 -5.06 20.14 4.38
CA MET A 193 -6.41 20.16 4.98
C MET A 193 -7.44 19.34 4.21
N ARG A 194 -7.30 19.21 2.88
CA ARG A 194 -8.16 18.35 2.05
C ARG A 194 -7.88 16.85 2.23
N ASP A 195 -6.64 16.50 2.55
CA ASP A 195 -6.26 15.12 2.85
C ASP A 195 -6.84 14.70 4.20
N ASP A 196 -6.86 15.63 5.17
CA ASP A 196 -7.48 15.42 6.47
C ASP A 196 -8.99 15.14 6.38
N SER A 197 -9.74 15.90 5.57
CA SER A 197 -11.18 15.68 5.42
C SER A 197 -11.48 14.34 4.75
N PHE A 198 -10.68 13.96 3.75
CA PHE A 198 -10.81 12.66 3.11
C PHE A 198 -10.52 11.51 4.09
N ILE A 199 -9.42 11.55 4.84
CA ILE A 199 -9.09 10.50 5.81
C ILE A 199 -10.18 10.42 6.90
N ASN A 200 -10.71 11.55 7.38
CA ASN A 200 -11.83 11.55 8.31
C ASN A 200 -13.07 10.84 7.75
N SER A 201 -13.36 11.01 6.46
CA SER A 201 -14.49 10.30 5.82
C SER A 201 -14.33 8.77 5.83
N LEU A 202 -13.12 8.25 6.08
CA LEU A 202 -12.86 6.82 6.21
C LEU A 202 -13.09 6.26 7.63
N GLU A 203 -13.25 7.11 8.65
CA GLU A 203 -13.42 6.67 10.04
C GLU A 203 -14.57 5.67 10.23
N PRO A 204 -15.77 5.85 9.64
CA PRO A 204 -16.88 4.90 9.77
C PRO A 204 -16.56 3.49 9.26
N PHE A 205 -15.51 3.34 8.46
CA PHE A 205 -15.14 2.10 7.78
C PHE A 205 -13.97 1.37 8.43
N THR A 206 -13.44 1.91 9.52
CA THR A 206 -12.35 1.31 10.29
C THR A 206 -12.74 -0.03 10.88
N ASN A 207 -13.96 -0.16 11.43
CA ASN A 207 -14.45 -1.45 11.94
C ASN A 207 -14.58 -2.51 10.84
N ILE A 208 -15.10 -2.14 9.67
CA ILE A 208 -15.16 -3.04 8.50
C ILE A 208 -13.75 -3.52 8.11
N SER A 209 -12.77 -2.61 8.15
CA SER A 209 -11.37 -2.94 7.85
C SER A 209 -10.77 -3.88 8.90
N ILE A 210 -11.06 -3.68 10.19
CA ILE A 210 -10.65 -4.57 11.27
C ILE A 210 -11.27 -5.96 11.08
N ASP A 211 -12.56 -6.03 10.79
CA ASP A 211 -13.28 -7.30 10.60
C ASP A 211 -12.73 -8.08 9.40
N PHE A 212 -12.52 -7.40 8.27
CA PHE A 212 -11.90 -7.99 7.09
C PHE A 212 -10.49 -8.53 7.40
N LEU A 213 -9.65 -7.74 8.06
CA LEU A 213 -8.29 -8.15 8.41
C LEU A 213 -8.27 -9.33 9.39
N ASN A 214 -9.21 -9.38 10.33
CA ASN A 214 -9.39 -10.53 11.21
C ASN A 214 -9.87 -11.77 10.44
N GLN A 215 -10.69 -11.63 9.41
CA GLN A 215 -11.04 -12.75 8.53
C GLN A 215 -9.79 -13.28 7.80
N VAL A 216 -8.95 -12.39 7.25
CA VAL A 216 -7.69 -12.77 6.59
C VAL A 216 -6.74 -13.52 7.55
N ILE A 217 -6.65 -13.08 8.81
CA ILE A 217 -5.87 -13.77 9.85
C ILE A 217 -6.37 -15.21 10.08
N ASN A 218 -7.68 -15.40 10.07
CA ASN A 218 -8.33 -16.68 10.39
C ASN A 218 -8.52 -17.58 9.16
N ASP A 219 -8.24 -17.07 7.96
CA ASP A 219 -8.42 -17.82 6.72
C ASP A 219 -7.54 -19.08 6.70
N VAL A 220 -8.15 -20.17 6.25
CA VAL A 220 -7.47 -21.46 6.07
C VAL A 220 -6.66 -21.45 4.78
N GLU A 221 -7.10 -20.71 3.77
CA GLU A 221 -6.48 -20.67 2.45
C GLU A 221 -5.10 -19.99 2.48
N PRO A 222 -4.16 -20.41 1.62
CA PRO A 222 -2.87 -19.74 1.51
C PRO A 222 -3.02 -18.30 1.02
N PHE A 223 -2.48 -17.35 1.79
CA PHE A 223 -2.39 -15.96 1.34
C PHE A 223 -1.31 -15.84 0.25
N ARG A 224 -1.67 -15.20 -0.87
CA ARG A 224 -0.78 -15.05 -2.04
C ARG A 224 -0.51 -13.59 -2.30
N ILE A 225 0.75 -13.27 -2.60
CA ILE A 225 1.17 -11.91 -2.95
C ILE A 225 1.36 -11.76 -4.44
N LEU A 226 0.95 -10.61 -4.98
CA LEU A 226 1.20 -10.27 -6.37
C LEU A 226 2.63 -9.78 -6.52
N THR A 227 3.35 -10.33 -7.49
CA THR A 227 4.73 -9.96 -7.80
C THR A 227 4.80 -9.14 -9.08
N PHE A 228 6.01 -8.68 -9.42
CA PHE A 228 6.24 -7.96 -10.67
C PHE A 228 5.72 -8.72 -11.89
N ASP A 229 5.87 -10.04 -11.90
CA ASP A 229 5.47 -10.90 -13.02
C ASP A 229 3.98 -11.22 -13.03
N SER A 230 3.25 -10.95 -11.95
CA SER A 230 1.80 -11.08 -11.91
C SER A 230 1.09 -10.15 -12.89
N PHE A 231 1.76 -9.06 -13.30
CA PHE A 231 1.19 -8.08 -14.22
C PHE A 231 1.85 -8.15 -15.59
N VAL A 232 1.07 -8.16 -16.66
CA VAL A 232 1.56 -8.19 -18.04
C VAL A 232 1.46 -6.80 -18.63
N ALA A 233 2.60 -6.15 -18.87
CA ALA A 233 2.63 -4.85 -19.51
C ALA A 233 2.05 -4.95 -20.92
N LEU A 234 1.12 -4.05 -21.24
CA LEU A 234 0.53 -3.99 -22.58
C LEU A 234 1.46 -3.27 -23.52
N ASP A 235 1.70 -3.86 -24.68
CA ASP A 235 2.39 -3.23 -25.80
C ASP A 235 1.40 -2.92 -26.95
N ALA A 236 1.92 -2.32 -28.03
CA ALA A 236 1.12 -1.97 -29.20
C ALA A 236 0.48 -3.18 -29.89
N HIS A 237 1.02 -4.38 -29.70
CA HIS A 237 0.68 -5.61 -30.41
C HIS A 237 -0.16 -6.58 -29.57
N THR A 238 -0.32 -6.31 -28.28
CA THR A 238 -1.08 -7.15 -27.35
C THR A 238 -2.51 -6.65 -27.25
N ASP A 239 -3.47 -7.48 -27.64
CA ASP A 239 -4.90 -7.22 -27.47
C ASP A 239 -5.48 -7.83 -26.18
N GLY A 240 -4.73 -8.75 -25.55
CA GLY A 240 -5.12 -9.42 -24.32
C GLY A 240 -4.87 -8.55 -23.07
N VAL A 241 -5.89 -8.49 -22.20
CA VAL A 241 -5.87 -7.77 -20.91
C VAL A 241 -5.45 -8.68 -19.74
N GLN A 242 -5.24 -9.98 -20.02
CA GLN A 242 -5.07 -10.98 -18.98
C GLN A 242 -3.75 -10.85 -18.23
N GLN A 243 -3.88 -10.68 -16.93
CA GLN A 243 -2.76 -10.65 -15.98
C GLN A 243 -2.40 -12.09 -15.57
N ARG A 244 -1.16 -12.31 -15.13
CA ARG A 244 -0.66 -13.63 -14.72
C ARG A 244 -0.81 -13.85 -13.23
N PHE A 245 -2.05 -13.81 -12.76
CA PHE A 245 -2.35 -13.97 -11.34
C PHE A 245 -1.95 -15.34 -10.78
N ASP A 246 -1.82 -16.36 -11.63
CA ASP A 246 -1.24 -17.66 -11.31
C ASP A 246 0.21 -17.58 -10.78
N LEU A 247 0.97 -16.54 -11.16
CA LEU A 247 2.32 -16.28 -10.65
C LEU A 247 2.35 -15.61 -9.27
N ALA A 248 1.20 -15.41 -8.63
CA ALA A 248 1.13 -14.95 -7.25
C ALA A 248 1.75 -15.97 -6.30
N ILE A 249 2.67 -15.51 -5.46
CA ILE A 249 3.48 -16.39 -4.62
C ILE A 249 2.80 -16.56 -3.25
N PRO A 250 2.59 -17.80 -2.77
CA PRO A 250 2.09 -18.01 -1.41
C PRO A 250 3.14 -17.61 -0.37
N ILE A 251 2.72 -16.94 0.70
CA ILE A 251 3.55 -16.63 1.86
C ILE A 251 3.10 -17.43 3.08
N SER A 252 3.94 -17.49 4.12
CA SER A 252 3.54 -18.19 5.34
C SER A 252 2.46 -17.42 6.09
N LYS A 253 1.62 -18.15 6.83
CA LYS A 253 0.57 -17.53 7.65
C LYS A 253 1.17 -16.62 8.73
N ALA A 254 2.32 -16.99 9.28
CA ALA A 254 3.02 -16.16 10.24
C ALA A 254 3.40 -14.81 9.64
N GLU A 255 3.76 -14.76 8.36
CA GLU A 255 4.19 -13.52 7.71
C GLU A 255 3.07 -12.50 7.55
N ILE A 256 1.91 -12.94 7.06
CA ILE A 256 0.73 -12.06 6.96
C ILE A 256 0.20 -11.67 8.35
N LYS A 257 0.19 -12.61 9.30
CA LYS A 257 -0.26 -12.36 10.68
C LYS A 257 0.62 -11.35 11.41
N ALA A 258 1.94 -11.50 11.34
CA ALA A 258 2.88 -10.57 11.97
C ALA A 258 2.59 -9.13 11.53
N GLN A 259 2.40 -8.94 10.23
CA GLN A 259 2.11 -7.64 9.65
C GLN A 259 0.73 -7.08 10.03
N ILE A 260 -0.33 -7.87 9.92
CA ILE A 260 -1.69 -7.41 10.23
C ILE A 260 -1.82 -7.09 11.72
N TYR A 261 -1.33 -7.95 12.61
CA TYR A 261 -1.36 -7.70 14.05
C TYR A 261 -0.55 -6.46 14.43
N TYR A 262 0.56 -6.18 13.74
CA TYR A 262 1.32 -4.94 13.95
C TYR A 262 0.48 -3.71 13.59
N ASP A 263 -0.13 -3.69 12.40
CA ASP A 263 -0.97 -2.56 11.96
C ASP A 263 -2.20 -2.37 12.88
N LEU A 264 -2.83 -3.46 13.35
CA LEU A 264 -3.91 -3.42 14.34
C LEU A 264 -3.46 -2.84 15.68
N CYS A 265 -2.26 -3.23 16.17
CA CYS A 265 -1.71 -2.65 17.39
C CYS A 265 -1.56 -1.13 17.28
N LEU A 266 -0.96 -0.64 16.19
CA LEU A 266 -0.76 0.79 15.97
C LEU A 266 -2.09 1.55 15.94
N TYR A 267 -3.09 0.98 15.26
CA TYR A 267 -4.43 1.55 15.23
C TYR A 267 -5.07 1.56 16.63
N TYR A 268 -5.00 0.47 17.39
CA TYR A 268 -5.56 0.41 18.74
C TYR A 268 -4.85 1.34 19.73
N LEU A 269 -3.55 1.57 19.59
CA LEU A 269 -2.84 2.62 20.34
C LEU A 269 -3.36 4.01 19.97
N TYR A 270 -3.59 4.26 18.68
CA TYR A 270 -4.16 5.53 18.21
C TYR A 270 -5.55 5.81 18.81
N VAL A 271 -6.44 4.82 18.80
CA VAL A 271 -7.78 4.93 19.40
C VAL A 271 -7.83 4.63 20.90
N GLN A 272 -6.67 4.52 21.55
CA GLN A 272 -6.51 4.33 23.01
C GLN A 272 -7.16 3.05 23.58
N LYS A 273 -7.29 2.00 22.76
CA LYS A 273 -7.72 0.66 23.18
C LYS A 273 -6.51 -0.19 23.59
N TYR A 274 -5.87 0.17 24.70
CA TYR A 274 -4.56 -0.38 25.11
C TYR A 274 -4.54 -1.90 25.32
N GLU A 275 -5.60 -2.50 25.85
CA GLU A 275 -5.66 -3.96 26.03
C GLU A 275 -5.65 -4.71 24.68
N LEU A 276 -6.41 -4.20 23.70
CA LEU A 276 -6.38 -4.76 22.35
C LEU A 276 -5.01 -4.54 21.70
N ALA A 277 -4.41 -3.35 21.88
CA ALA A 277 -3.06 -3.08 21.38
C ALA A 277 -2.02 -4.06 21.95
N LYS A 278 -2.07 -4.31 23.26
CA LYS A 278 -1.20 -5.26 23.96
C LYS A 278 -1.37 -6.68 23.43
N GLN A 279 -2.62 -7.14 23.26
CA GLN A 279 -2.88 -8.47 22.69
C GLN A 279 -2.29 -8.59 21.28
N ASN A 280 -2.52 -7.59 20.43
CA ASN A 280 -2.07 -7.60 19.04
C ASN A 280 -0.54 -7.52 18.92
N ILE A 281 0.16 -6.73 19.75
CA ILE A 281 1.64 -6.66 19.66
C ILE A 281 2.31 -7.97 20.09
N VAL A 282 1.75 -8.67 21.09
CA VAL A 282 2.23 -9.99 21.51
C VAL A 282 2.07 -10.99 20.37
N LEU A 283 0.89 -11.02 19.73
CA LEU A 283 0.63 -11.91 18.60
C LEU A 283 1.51 -11.55 17.40
N SER A 284 1.73 -10.27 17.12
CA SER A 284 2.66 -9.81 16.09
C SER A 284 4.07 -10.33 16.35
N LYS A 285 4.58 -10.20 17.58
CA LYS A 285 5.91 -10.70 17.98
C LYS A 285 6.05 -12.21 17.83
N GLN A 286 5.07 -12.98 18.30
CA GLN A 286 5.09 -14.44 18.17
C GLN A 286 5.19 -14.87 16.71
N ASN A 287 4.39 -14.26 15.84
CA ASN A 287 4.43 -14.54 14.41
C ASN A 287 5.72 -14.03 13.76
N PHE A 288 6.26 -12.90 14.20
CA PHE A 288 7.55 -12.36 13.74
C PHE A 288 8.72 -13.30 14.06
N ASP A 289 8.74 -13.89 15.25
CA ASP A 289 9.76 -14.87 15.62
C ASP A 289 9.62 -16.16 14.81
N GLN A 290 8.39 -16.60 14.58
CA GLN A 290 8.12 -17.76 13.73
C GLN A 290 8.60 -17.53 12.29
N ILE A 291 8.30 -16.39 11.66
CA ILE A 291 8.81 -16.12 10.30
C ILE A 291 10.32 -16.02 10.26
N ARG A 292 10.96 -15.46 11.29
CA ARG A 292 12.42 -15.39 11.35
C ARG A 292 13.03 -16.80 11.35
N GLN A 293 12.43 -17.72 12.11
CA GLN A 293 12.84 -19.12 12.11
C GLN A 293 12.61 -19.77 10.73
N GLU A 294 11.45 -19.57 10.11
CA GLU A 294 11.12 -20.11 8.79
C GLU A 294 12.06 -19.61 7.68
N TYR A 295 12.48 -18.35 7.73
CA TYR A 295 13.41 -17.77 6.75
C TYR A 295 14.88 -18.00 7.08
N SER A 296 15.23 -18.39 8.31
CA SER A 296 16.62 -18.69 8.70
C SER A 296 17.26 -19.82 7.88
N VAL A 297 16.42 -20.77 7.43
CA VAL A 297 16.82 -21.92 6.60
C VAL A 297 16.70 -21.66 5.09
N LYS A 298 16.12 -20.53 4.69
CA LYS A 298 15.94 -20.17 3.27
C LYS A 298 17.18 -19.46 2.71
N PRO A 299 17.49 -19.62 1.41
CA PRO A 299 18.57 -18.88 0.77
C PRO A 299 18.35 -17.36 0.82
N SER A 300 17.13 -16.91 0.57
CA SER A 300 16.72 -15.52 0.77
C SER A 300 16.27 -15.33 2.22
N LYS A 301 16.96 -14.47 2.95
CA LYS A 301 16.60 -14.07 4.33
C LYS A 301 15.69 -12.83 4.37
N VAL A 302 15.21 -12.42 3.20
CA VAL A 302 14.34 -11.25 3.05
C VAL A 302 12.90 -11.75 3.02
N PHE A 303 12.08 -11.26 3.96
CA PHE A 303 10.64 -11.48 3.94
C PHE A 303 10.05 -11.01 2.61
N LEU A 304 8.90 -11.52 2.20
CA LEU A 304 8.26 -11.18 0.93
C LEU A 304 7.19 -10.11 1.09
N TYR A 305 6.51 -10.05 2.24
CA TYR A 305 5.39 -9.15 2.54
C TYR A 305 5.55 -8.35 3.83
N CYS A 306 6.06 -8.98 4.89
CA CYS A 306 6.19 -8.33 6.19
C CYS A 306 7.30 -7.26 6.14
N SER A 307 6.96 -6.04 6.54
CA SER A 307 7.86 -4.87 6.67
C SER A 307 7.98 -4.37 8.11
N VAL A 308 7.53 -5.17 9.08
CA VAL A 308 7.67 -4.85 10.52
C VAL A 308 9.16 -4.76 10.86
N ASP A 309 9.55 -3.61 11.41
CA ASP A 309 10.88 -3.39 11.95
C ASP A 309 10.97 -3.96 13.38
N GLU A 310 12.02 -4.71 13.67
CA GLU A 310 12.16 -5.40 14.95
C GLU A 310 12.36 -4.41 16.11
N GLU A 311 13.12 -3.34 15.90
CA GLU A 311 13.36 -2.33 16.94
C GLU A 311 12.05 -1.61 17.29
N GLN A 312 11.28 -1.22 16.28
CA GLN A 312 9.95 -0.63 16.49
C GLN A 312 8.99 -1.60 17.18
N LEU A 313 8.96 -2.87 16.74
CA LEU A 313 8.14 -3.91 17.36
C LEU A 313 8.43 -4.04 18.86
N LEU A 314 9.71 -4.10 19.24
CA LEU A 314 10.14 -4.13 20.65
C LEU A 314 9.76 -2.83 21.38
N GLY A 315 9.90 -1.67 20.75
CA GLY A 315 9.45 -0.39 21.30
C GLY A 315 7.95 -0.37 21.63
N TYR A 316 7.11 -0.87 20.72
CA TYR A 316 5.67 -0.97 20.94
C TYR A 316 5.29 -2.03 21.99
N MET A 317 6.04 -3.13 22.08
CA MET A 317 5.89 -4.09 23.18
C MET A 317 6.10 -3.41 24.54
N MET A 318 7.18 -2.64 24.68
CA MET A 318 7.46 -1.88 25.91
C MET A 318 6.36 -0.84 26.19
N ALA A 319 5.92 -0.10 25.15
CA ALA A 319 4.84 0.88 25.28
C ALA A 319 3.50 0.25 25.72
N CYS A 320 3.26 -1.01 25.37
CA CYS A 320 2.10 -1.78 25.81
C CYS A 320 2.30 -2.47 27.17
N GLY A 321 3.41 -2.22 27.86
CA GLY A 321 3.73 -2.87 29.14
C GLY A 321 4.05 -4.37 29.00
N VAL A 322 4.50 -4.81 27.83
CA VAL A 322 5.00 -6.17 27.57
C VAL A 322 6.52 -6.16 27.73
N THR A 323 6.97 -6.00 28.97
CA THR A 323 8.37 -6.18 29.34
C THR A 323 8.57 -7.63 29.71
N GLY A 324 9.58 -8.32 29.18
CA GLY A 324 9.93 -9.69 29.58
C GLY A 324 10.45 -9.82 31.03
N GLU A 325 10.13 -8.84 31.88
CA GLU A 325 10.47 -8.78 33.29
C GLU A 325 9.22 -9.07 34.16
N PRO A 326 9.40 -9.63 35.37
CA PRO A 326 8.29 -9.91 36.28
C PRO A 326 7.45 -8.66 36.57
N GLU A 327 6.16 -8.88 36.83
CA GLU A 327 5.09 -7.88 36.79
C GLU A 327 5.35 -6.66 37.69
N GLY A 328 5.76 -5.55 37.07
CA GLY A 328 5.58 -4.21 37.62
C GLY A 328 6.56 -3.79 38.72
N LEU A 329 6.70 -2.47 38.86
CA LEU A 329 7.53 -1.82 39.88
C LEU A 329 7.20 -2.30 41.29
N LEU A 330 5.94 -2.65 41.56
CA LEU A 330 5.48 -3.10 42.87
C LEU A 330 6.04 -4.49 43.23
N GLN A 331 6.13 -5.41 42.26
CA GLN A 331 6.69 -6.73 42.51
C GLN A 331 8.22 -6.66 42.60
N ARG A 332 8.87 -5.85 41.74
CA ARG A 332 10.31 -5.58 41.86
C ARG A 332 10.67 -4.93 43.20
N LEU A 333 9.83 -4.01 43.67
CA LEU A 333 9.94 -3.43 45.01
C LEU A 333 9.81 -4.53 46.07
N ASN A 334 8.76 -5.36 46.02
CA ASN A 334 8.57 -6.46 46.97
C ASN A 334 9.73 -7.45 46.97
N GLU A 335 10.26 -7.83 45.81
CA GLU A 335 11.41 -8.74 45.68
C GLU A 335 12.71 -8.12 46.21
N SER A 336 12.88 -6.80 46.10
CA SER A 336 14.02 -6.07 46.70
C SER A 336 13.91 -5.86 48.21
N VAL A 337 12.71 -5.98 48.78
CA VAL A 337 12.48 -5.92 50.24
C VAL A 337 12.62 -7.31 50.89
N ILE A 338 12.46 -8.37 50.10
CA ILE A 338 12.55 -9.78 50.55
C ILE A 338 14.00 -10.33 50.46
N ASN A 339 14.88 -9.70 49.67
CA ASN A 339 16.32 -10.02 49.61
C ASN A 339 17.15 -9.07 50.48
#